data_AF-A0A537ELE7-F1
#
_entry.id   AF-A0A537ELE7-F1
#
_cell.length_a   1.000
_cell.length_b   1.000
_cell.length_c   1.000
_cell.angle_alpha   90.00
_cell.angle_beta   90.00
_cell.angle_gamma   90.00
#
_symmetry.space_group_name_H-M   'P 1'
#
loop_
_entity.id
_entity.type
_entity.pdbx_description
1 polymer ?
#
loop_
_entity_poly.entity_id
_entity_poly.type
_entity_poly.pdbx_seq_one_letter_code
_entity_poly.pdbx_strand_id
1 'polypeptide(L)'
;MTEAVRTALDSDFSQFSALPADDFERYCTERDIFLSVEDLEYFDEVGLLSPVAWLRKTLAPPGSRQKYSGVFLGAEFLRGYMKEGMLRFPERGRFKAWKEYKEGYEDKELPLYHRYQIFELSTFFEGTRMILTPQSIREDMDTKLLTQWRDKTIEALVRQKTYLLKKTALLVQLETPYLPPYREQFRGGILDSESLSKWYKWKEESFSSRDILDSSGLTIDEVRDFRDTVAVWGQSVDPLEAWYMLVRLFTFEVRRRLKGKAQLAEDYYEMTGLLNSFLFDLTGEPQREPDDITDVGGGGSWKERWYGQGFSYDRKDVQKKIIDRYLRTKLPKAVLFIEGDTEEAVVTRLTHFLGLDLSNIGIDVYNYEGFGGLRGSKVQKALETWKRQGIRSFVIMDNEEGNKEYLANLVTLGVVDPGDFQVWDSDFEEDNFGVQGVLDALNKLLENQGRPTITVTEIEKERQNRKLVLMRAIREAYRRRHREDPLSPASKVALANDLIAPRLSQISGERPYSPKLPIEKFLTKMLSKST
;
A
#
# COMPACT_ATOMS: atom_id res chain seq x y z
N MET A 1 5.34 18.81 30.37
CA MET A 1 5.68 17.37 30.40
C MET A 1 5.09 16.67 31.62
N THR A 2 5.52 16.97 32.85
CA THR A 2 5.02 16.31 34.07
C THR A 2 3.50 16.21 34.15
N GLU A 3 2.80 17.34 33.98
CA GLU A 3 1.33 17.35 34.04
C GLU A 3 0.71 16.49 32.93
N ALA A 4 1.18 16.62 31.70
CA ALA A 4 0.74 15.80 30.58
C ALA A 4 0.88 14.29 30.83
N VAL A 5 1.99 13.85 31.44
CA VAL A 5 2.20 12.44 31.80
C VAL A 5 1.24 12.02 32.91
N ARG A 6 1.01 12.87 33.92
CA ARG A 6 0.04 12.59 34.98
C ARG A 6 -1.37 12.44 34.42
N THR A 7 -1.81 13.38 33.58
CA THR A 7 -3.12 13.34 32.91
C THR A 7 -3.25 12.09 32.03
N ALA A 8 -2.22 11.77 31.24
CA ALA A 8 -2.23 10.59 30.39
C ALA A 8 -2.33 9.29 31.21
N LEU A 9 -1.61 9.20 32.34
CA LEU A 9 -1.65 8.04 33.23
C LEU A 9 -2.93 7.94 34.06
N ASP A 10 -3.56 9.05 34.44
CA ASP A 10 -4.73 9.02 35.32
C ASP A 10 -6.00 8.54 34.61
N SER A 11 -6.03 8.59 33.27
CA SER A 11 -7.11 8.05 32.46
C SER A 11 -7.26 6.53 32.65
N ASP A 12 -8.50 6.06 32.80
CA ASP A 12 -8.86 4.64 32.79
C ASP A 12 -8.53 3.96 31.44
N PHE A 13 -8.36 4.74 30.37
CA PHE A 13 -8.09 4.25 29.02
C PHE A 13 -6.68 4.56 28.53
N SER A 14 -5.78 4.90 29.46
CA SER A 14 -4.41 5.32 29.16
C SER A 14 -3.72 4.40 28.14
N GLN A 15 -3.24 4.99 27.05
CA GLN A 15 -2.40 4.30 26.06
C GLN A 15 -0.89 4.54 26.30
N PHE A 16 -0.57 5.20 27.42
CA PHE A 16 0.78 5.63 27.76
C PHE A 16 1.78 4.47 27.78
N SER A 17 2.95 4.68 27.18
CA SER A 17 4.02 3.69 27.13
C SER A 17 5.36 4.33 27.48
N ALA A 18 5.96 3.87 28.58
CA ALA A 18 7.31 4.27 28.96
C ALA A 18 8.33 3.14 28.75
N LEU A 19 9.57 3.54 28.52
CA LEU A 19 10.73 2.68 28.30
C LEU A 19 11.79 3.00 29.34
N PRO A 20 12.39 2.00 30.02
CA PRO A 20 13.64 2.18 30.76
C PRO A 20 14.75 2.73 29.85
N ALA A 21 15.79 3.34 30.43
CA ALA A 21 16.91 3.90 29.66
C ALA A 21 17.49 2.91 28.64
N ASP A 22 17.80 1.67 29.04
CA ASP A 22 18.37 0.64 28.15
C ASP A 22 17.41 0.27 26.99
N ASP A 23 16.11 0.23 27.26
CA ASP A 23 15.10 -0.05 26.25
C ASP A 23 14.87 1.14 25.33
N PHE A 24 15.03 2.37 25.83
CA PHE A 24 14.97 3.59 25.05
C PHE A 24 16.20 3.76 24.16
N GLU A 25 17.40 3.42 24.65
CA GLU A 25 18.62 3.29 23.86
C GLU A 25 18.41 2.28 22.72
N ARG A 26 17.89 1.08 23.02
CA ARG A 26 17.59 0.07 22.01
C ARG A 26 16.56 0.57 21.01
N TYR A 27 15.48 1.22 21.48
CA TYR A 27 14.45 1.83 20.64
C TYR A 27 15.06 2.85 19.66
N CYS A 28 15.99 3.70 20.12
CA CYS A 28 16.70 4.67 19.29
C CYS A 28 17.66 3.99 18.31
N THR A 29 18.41 2.98 18.75
CA THR A 29 19.36 2.24 17.91
C THR A 29 18.66 1.50 16.78
N GLU A 30 17.49 0.91 17.02
CA GLU A 30 16.65 0.29 15.98
C GLU A 30 16.19 1.28 14.88
N ARG A 31 16.34 2.58 15.13
CA ARG A 31 15.97 3.71 14.26
C ARG A 31 17.19 4.44 13.67
N ASP A 32 18.37 3.85 13.77
CA ASP A 32 19.66 4.46 13.40
C ASP A 32 20.01 5.72 14.19
N ILE A 33 19.49 5.86 15.42
CA ILE A 33 19.87 6.90 16.37
C ILE A 33 20.79 6.28 17.43
N PHE A 34 22.10 6.39 17.18
CA PHE A 34 23.13 5.79 18.04
C PHE A 34 23.47 6.69 19.22
N LEU A 35 22.95 6.37 20.39
CA LEU A 35 23.25 7.00 21.69
C LEU A 35 23.45 5.91 22.75
N SER A 36 24.21 6.19 23.81
CA SER A 36 24.33 5.27 24.95
C SER A 36 23.54 5.75 26.18
N VAL A 37 23.42 4.90 27.21
CA VAL A 37 22.85 5.30 28.51
C VAL A 37 23.64 6.46 29.13
N GLU A 38 24.97 6.49 28.96
CA GLU A 38 25.80 7.61 29.41
C GLU A 38 25.47 8.91 28.67
N ASP A 39 25.13 8.85 27.37
CA ASP A 39 24.64 10.01 26.64
C ASP A 39 23.31 10.52 27.24
N LEU A 40 22.40 9.61 27.63
CA LEU A 40 21.13 9.98 28.28
C LEU A 40 21.35 10.65 29.65
N GLU A 41 22.27 10.12 30.46
CA GLU A 41 22.65 10.73 31.74
C GLU A 41 23.25 12.13 31.52
N TYR A 42 24.16 12.27 30.54
CA TYR A 42 24.75 13.55 30.18
C TYR A 42 23.69 14.55 29.72
N PHE A 43 22.73 14.13 28.89
CA PHE A 43 21.64 15.01 28.44
C PHE A 43 20.69 15.42 29.55
N ASP A 44 20.51 14.59 30.58
CA ASP A 44 19.75 14.95 31.78
C ASP A 44 20.53 15.97 32.62
N GLU A 45 21.84 15.76 32.79
CA GLU A 45 22.75 16.66 33.52
C GLU A 45 22.75 18.08 32.93
N VAL A 46 22.98 18.20 31.63
CA VAL A 46 23.03 19.50 30.94
C VAL A 46 21.63 20.05 30.65
N GLY A 47 20.59 19.30 31.00
CA GLY A 47 19.20 19.73 30.88
C GLY A 47 18.71 19.77 29.44
N LEU A 48 19.26 18.99 28.51
CA LEU A 48 18.74 18.80 27.14
C LEU A 48 17.57 17.82 27.10
N LEU A 49 17.71 16.65 27.74
CA LEU A 49 16.68 15.61 27.76
C LEU A 49 16.59 14.98 29.14
N SER A 50 15.42 15.03 29.76
CA SER A 50 15.20 14.42 31.08
C SER A 50 14.23 13.24 30.96
N PRO A 51 14.36 12.20 31.81
CA PRO A 51 13.35 11.16 31.94
C PRO A 51 11.97 11.76 32.22
N VAL A 52 10.91 11.20 31.65
CA VAL A 52 9.53 11.66 31.91
C VAL A 52 9.07 11.35 33.33
N ALA A 53 9.64 10.29 33.92
CA ALA A 53 9.45 9.90 35.31
C ALA A 53 10.62 9.03 35.78
N TRP A 54 10.73 8.86 37.10
CA TRP A 54 11.61 7.95 37.79
C TRP A 54 10.76 6.97 38.61
N LEU A 55 10.92 5.67 38.37
CA LEU A 55 10.18 4.63 39.09
C LEU A 55 11.04 4.05 40.23
N ARG A 56 10.60 4.22 41.47
CA ARG A 56 11.22 3.56 42.62
C ARG A 56 10.85 2.07 42.61
N LYS A 57 11.85 1.18 42.63
CA LYS A 57 11.63 -0.27 42.72
C LYS A 57 11.40 -0.70 44.17
N THR A 58 10.58 -1.72 44.37
CA THR A 58 10.42 -2.37 45.68
C THR A 58 11.47 -3.46 45.89
N LEU A 59 11.78 -3.76 47.15
CA LEU A 59 12.67 -4.87 47.47
C LEU A 59 12.05 -6.20 47.03
N ALA A 60 12.87 -7.07 46.46
CA ALA A 60 12.44 -8.41 46.12
C ALA A 60 12.17 -9.24 47.39
N PRO A 61 11.28 -10.26 47.32
CA PRO A 61 11.05 -11.17 48.43
C PRO A 61 12.36 -11.82 48.94
N PRO A 62 12.48 -12.11 50.24
CA PRO A 62 13.64 -12.80 50.80
C PRO A 62 13.95 -14.10 50.05
N GLY A 63 15.22 -14.30 49.67
CA GLY A 63 15.66 -15.46 48.88
C GLY A 63 15.66 -15.25 47.35
N SER A 64 15.24 -14.08 46.88
CA SER A 64 15.37 -13.70 45.46
C SER A 64 16.83 -13.51 45.06
N ARG A 65 17.16 -13.85 43.80
CA ARG A 65 18.50 -13.63 43.22
C ARG A 65 18.82 -12.14 42.99
N GLN A 66 17.77 -11.33 42.79
CA GLN A 66 17.87 -9.88 42.64
C GLN A 66 17.43 -9.22 43.95
N LYS A 67 18.03 -8.07 44.27
CA LYS A 67 17.69 -7.25 45.44
C LYS A 67 16.38 -6.50 45.25
N TYR A 68 16.07 -6.09 44.03
CA TYR A 68 14.84 -5.38 43.69
C TYR A 68 13.89 -6.22 42.83
N SER A 69 12.58 -6.03 43.00
CA SER A 69 11.54 -6.73 42.25
C SER A 69 11.52 -6.34 40.76
N GLY A 70 10.95 -7.22 39.92
CA GLY A 70 10.66 -6.89 38.53
C GLY A 70 9.56 -5.82 38.44
N VAL A 71 9.59 -5.03 37.37
CA VAL A 71 8.62 -3.95 37.12
C VAL A 71 7.77 -4.27 35.88
N PHE A 72 6.49 -3.89 35.93
CA PHE A 72 5.59 -3.97 34.78
C PHE A 72 5.28 -2.55 34.31
N LEU A 73 5.52 -2.25 33.03
CA LEU A 73 5.42 -0.90 32.48
C LEU A 73 4.19 -0.69 31.59
N GLY A 74 3.19 -1.56 31.72
CA GLY A 74 1.87 -1.30 31.14
C GLY A 74 1.22 -0.09 31.80
N ALA A 75 0.37 0.63 31.06
CA ALA A 75 -0.26 1.86 31.52
C ALA A 75 -1.02 1.69 32.86
N GLU A 76 -1.73 0.56 33.02
CA GLU A 76 -2.43 0.21 34.27
C GLU A 76 -1.48 0.13 35.48
N PHE A 77 -0.32 -0.52 35.32
CA PHE A 77 0.69 -0.64 36.38
C PHE A 77 1.35 0.70 36.68
N LEU A 78 1.69 1.48 35.65
CA LEU A 78 2.27 2.81 35.82
C LEU A 78 1.31 3.76 36.56
N ARG A 79 0.01 3.67 36.27
CA ARG A 79 -1.02 4.39 37.02
C ARG A 79 -1.08 3.93 38.48
N GLY A 80 -0.98 2.64 38.75
CA GLY A 80 -0.86 2.09 40.11
C GLY A 80 0.35 2.67 40.86
N TYR A 81 1.54 2.59 40.25
CA TYR A 81 2.77 3.18 40.80
C TYR A 81 2.65 4.69 41.02
N MET A 82 1.94 5.41 40.16
CA MET A 82 1.66 6.84 40.36
C MET A 82 0.81 7.08 41.62
N LYS A 83 -0.28 6.32 41.78
CA LYS A 83 -1.19 6.43 42.93
C LYS A 83 -0.51 6.05 44.25
N GLU A 84 0.44 5.12 44.20
CA GLU A 84 1.26 4.70 45.35
C GLU A 84 2.45 5.64 45.64
N GLY A 85 2.65 6.69 44.84
CA GLY A 85 3.74 7.64 45.02
C GLY A 85 5.13 7.07 44.68
N MET A 86 5.18 5.99 43.90
CA MET A 86 6.42 5.36 43.43
C MET A 86 7.01 6.04 42.20
N LEU A 87 6.20 6.80 41.45
CA LEU A 87 6.67 7.64 40.35
C LEU A 87 7.06 9.04 40.84
N ARG A 88 8.32 9.39 40.63
CA ARG A 88 8.85 10.74 40.83
C ARG A 88 9.03 11.42 39.48
N PHE A 89 8.55 12.64 39.34
CA PHE A 89 8.66 13.40 38.10
C PHE A 89 9.88 14.35 38.16
N PRO A 90 10.53 14.65 37.02
CA PRO A 90 11.67 15.56 36.99
C PRO A 90 11.27 16.97 37.45
N GLU A 91 12.11 17.58 38.28
CA GLU A 91 12.00 18.99 38.69
C GLU A 91 13.04 19.83 37.94
N ARG A 92 12.63 21.02 37.48
CA ARG A 92 13.49 21.88 36.68
C ARG A 92 14.74 22.29 37.47
N GLY A 93 15.93 22.02 36.93
CA GLY A 93 17.21 22.41 37.52
C GLY A 93 17.72 21.53 38.67
N ARG A 94 17.12 20.36 38.92
CA ARG A 94 17.57 19.40 39.93
C ARG A 94 18.02 18.09 39.30
N PHE A 95 19.21 18.11 38.70
CA PHE A 95 19.91 16.90 38.29
C PHE A 95 20.50 16.18 39.50
N LYS A 96 20.56 14.85 39.44
CA LYS A 96 21.28 13.98 40.37
C LYS A 96 21.97 12.91 39.54
N ALA A 97 23.25 12.66 39.82
CA ALA A 97 24.01 11.66 39.09
C ALA A 97 23.35 10.28 39.19
N TRP A 98 23.27 9.54 38.09
CA TRP A 98 22.48 8.32 38.01
C TRP A 98 23.04 7.20 38.87
N LYS A 99 24.34 7.23 39.15
CA LYS A 99 24.99 6.36 40.16
C LYS A 99 24.30 6.42 41.53
N GLU A 100 23.67 7.54 41.88
CA GLU A 100 22.97 7.73 43.15
C GLU A 100 21.54 7.16 43.15
N TYR A 101 21.09 6.62 42.02
CA TYR A 101 19.87 5.83 41.86
C TYR A 101 20.16 4.32 41.83
N LYS A 102 21.41 3.92 42.03
CA LYS A 102 21.85 2.52 42.10
C LYS A 102 22.23 2.14 43.53
N GLU A 103 22.10 0.85 43.85
CA GLU A 103 22.65 0.26 45.06
C GLU A 103 23.50 -0.97 44.70
N GLY A 104 24.82 -0.77 44.68
CA GLY A 104 25.73 -1.72 44.05
C GLY A 104 25.57 -1.69 42.52
N TYR A 105 25.27 -2.84 41.92
CA TYR A 105 25.03 -2.96 40.48
C TYR A 105 23.54 -2.91 40.10
N GLU A 106 22.63 -2.85 41.09
CA GLU A 106 21.19 -2.85 40.82
C GLU A 106 20.58 -1.44 40.89
N ASP A 107 19.67 -1.13 39.96
CA ASP A 107 18.91 0.10 39.99
C ASP A 107 17.89 0.08 41.13
N LYS A 108 17.90 1.12 41.96
CA LYS A 108 16.90 1.40 42.99
C LYS A 108 15.77 2.29 42.43
N GLU A 109 16.12 3.23 41.56
CA GLU A 109 15.16 4.02 40.78
C GLU A 109 15.47 3.88 39.30
N LEU A 110 14.44 3.62 38.48
CA LEU A 110 14.55 3.45 37.03
C LEU A 110 14.15 4.74 36.31
N PRO A 111 15.01 5.34 35.48
CA PRO A 111 14.62 6.43 34.60
C PRO A 111 13.72 5.89 33.49
N LEU A 112 12.59 6.56 33.30
CA LEU A 112 11.59 6.23 32.28
C LEU A 112 11.56 7.31 31.20
N TYR A 113 11.65 6.91 29.95
CA TYR A 113 11.54 7.75 28.76
C TYR A 113 10.28 7.42 27.98
N HIS A 114 9.73 8.41 27.27
CA HIS A 114 8.62 8.20 26.35
C HIS A 114 9.13 8.12 24.91
N ARG A 115 8.52 7.28 24.08
CA ARG A 115 8.97 7.09 22.68
C ARG A 115 9.03 8.39 21.87
N TYR A 116 8.10 9.30 22.11
CA TYR A 116 8.05 10.61 21.43
C TYR A 116 9.17 11.58 21.82
N GLN A 117 9.96 11.27 22.85
CA GLN A 117 11.18 12.02 23.13
C GLN A 117 12.24 11.87 22.03
N ILE A 118 12.03 10.96 21.07
CA ILE A 118 12.83 10.90 19.84
C ILE A 118 12.75 12.19 19.01
N PHE A 119 11.62 12.93 19.10
CA PHE A 119 11.47 14.24 18.47
C PHE A 119 12.39 15.29 19.12
N GLU A 120 12.46 15.29 20.46
CA GLU A 120 13.41 16.14 21.19
C GLU A 120 14.84 15.77 20.81
N LEU A 121 15.17 14.47 20.89
CA LEU A 121 16.47 13.94 20.51
C LEU A 121 16.92 14.46 19.17
N SER A 122 16.13 14.23 18.12
CA SER A 122 16.50 14.58 16.75
C SER A 122 16.84 16.07 16.59
N THR A 123 16.13 16.95 17.33
CA THR A 123 16.39 18.40 17.31
C THR A 123 17.77 18.75 17.86
N PHE A 124 18.19 18.14 18.97
CA PHE A 124 19.47 18.47 19.58
C PHE A 124 20.61 17.56 19.12
N PHE A 125 20.33 16.36 18.64
CA PHE A 125 21.34 15.40 18.18
C PHE A 125 22.08 15.94 16.96
N GLU A 126 21.35 16.53 16.01
CA GLU A 126 21.95 17.20 14.84
C GLU A 126 22.74 18.45 15.25
N GLY A 127 22.29 19.18 16.26
CA GLY A 127 22.96 20.39 16.74
C GLY A 127 24.21 20.12 17.58
N THR A 128 24.22 19.05 18.39
CA THR A 128 25.30 18.76 19.35
C THR A 128 26.40 17.87 18.78
N ARG A 129 26.13 17.10 17.70
CA ARG A 129 27.15 16.32 17.00
C ARG A 129 27.78 17.11 15.87
N MET A 130 29.05 17.46 16.05
CA MET A 130 29.84 18.07 15.00
C MET A 130 30.39 16.99 14.06
N ILE A 131 29.96 17.00 12.80
CA ILE A 131 30.57 16.15 11.76
C ILE A 131 31.88 16.83 11.32
N LEU A 132 33.00 16.27 11.74
CA LEU A 132 34.31 16.69 11.26
C LEU A 132 34.56 16.14 9.85
N THR A 133 34.55 17.04 8.87
CA THR A 133 35.03 16.75 7.51
C THR A 133 36.57 16.83 7.46
N PRO A 134 37.25 16.14 6.53
CA PRO A 134 38.70 16.27 6.37
C PRO A 134 39.17 17.71 6.22
N GLN A 135 38.35 18.58 5.61
CA GLN A 135 38.63 20.01 5.43
C GLN A 135 38.46 20.83 6.71
N SER A 136 37.61 20.37 7.65
CA SER A 136 37.42 21.00 8.96
C SER A 136 38.50 20.61 9.98
N ILE A 137 39.22 19.51 9.73
CA ILE A 137 40.38 19.11 10.52
C ILE A 137 41.58 19.93 10.05
N ARG A 138 41.74 21.13 10.61
CA ARG A 138 42.97 21.91 10.47
C ARG A 138 44.00 21.49 11.53
N GLU A 139 45.28 21.73 11.25
CA GLU A 139 46.40 21.43 12.17
C GLU A 139 46.28 22.14 13.54
N ASP A 140 45.39 23.14 13.67
CA ASP A 140 45.18 23.99 14.84
C ASP A 140 43.83 23.81 15.55
N MET A 141 43.09 22.70 15.31
CA MET A 141 41.86 22.43 16.06
C MET A 141 42.14 22.21 17.57
N ASP A 142 41.97 23.27 18.34
CA ASP A 142 42.06 23.25 19.81
C ASP A 142 40.78 22.68 20.42
N THR A 143 40.92 21.64 21.24
CA THR A 143 39.87 21.07 22.09
C THR A 143 39.07 22.11 22.87
N LYS A 144 39.68 23.24 23.25
CA LYS A 144 39.02 24.35 23.93
C LYS A 144 37.99 25.05 23.04
N LEU A 145 38.31 25.26 21.76
CA LEU A 145 37.38 25.86 20.79
C LEU A 145 36.18 24.94 20.54
N LEU A 146 36.43 23.63 20.43
CA LEU A 146 35.36 22.64 20.26
C LEU A 146 34.43 22.58 21.47
N THR A 147 35.01 22.64 22.67
CA THR A 147 34.24 22.68 23.93
C THR A 147 33.39 23.95 24.01
N GLN A 148 33.96 25.12 23.69
CA GLN A 148 33.23 26.38 23.66
C GLN A 148 32.08 26.40 22.64
N TRP A 149 32.30 25.82 21.46
CA TRP A 149 31.25 25.68 20.45
C TRP A 149 30.12 24.79 20.97
N ARG A 150 30.45 23.61 21.51
CA ARG A 150 29.48 22.68 22.10
C ARG A 150 28.65 23.37 23.19
N ASP A 151 29.30 24.03 24.13
CA ASP A 151 28.62 24.65 25.28
C ASP A 151 27.66 25.77 24.82
N LYS A 152 28.06 26.57 23.82
CA LYS A 152 27.18 27.58 23.21
C LYS A 152 25.98 26.94 22.51
N THR A 153 26.19 25.84 21.79
CA THR A 153 25.11 25.11 21.13
C THR A 153 24.13 24.51 22.15
N ILE A 154 24.65 23.90 23.22
CA ILE A 154 23.82 23.39 24.33
C ILE A 154 23.01 24.54 24.94
N GLU A 155 23.63 25.68 25.23
CA GLU A 155 22.93 26.82 25.81
C GLU A 155 21.78 27.31 24.90
N ALA A 156 22.01 27.38 23.58
CA ALA A 156 20.98 27.74 22.62
C ALA A 156 19.83 26.72 22.58
N LEU A 157 20.15 25.42 22.59
CA LEU A 157 19.17 24.34 22.56
C LEU A 157 18.35 24.25 23.86
N VAL A 158 18.98 24.46 25.03
CA VAL A 158 18.30 24.51 26.33
C VAL A 158 17.27 25.65 26.37
N ARG A 159 17.54 26.79 25.72
CA ARG A 159 16.57 27.87 25.57
C ARG A 159 15.35 27.45 24.74
N GLN A 160 15.54 26.63 23.70
CA GLN A 160 14.46 26.11 22.85
C GLN A 160 13.71 24.92 23.48
N LYS A 161 14.31 24.21 24.45
CA LYS A 161 13.74 23.02 25.09
C LYS A 161 12.32 23.21 25.61
N THR A 162 11.99 24.39 26.14
CA THR A 162 10.63 24.65 26.66
C THR A 162 9.57 24.42 25.60
N TYR A 163 9.83 24.82 24.35
CA TYR A 163 8.91 24.66 23.24
C TYR A 163 8.84 23.21 22.76
N LEU A 164 9.99 22.52 22.67
CA LEU A 164 10.04 21.09 22.35
C LEU A 164 9.29 20.23 23.39
N LEU A 165 9.46 20.54 24.68
CA LEU A 165 8.75 19.85 25.76
C LEU A 165 7.23 20.02 25.68
N LYS A 166 6.73 21.18 25.23
CA LYS A 166 5.29 21.38 25.01
C LYS A 166 4.79 20.46 23.88
N LYS A 167 5.55 20.37 22.79
CA LYS A 167 5.26 19.51 21.64
C LYS A 167 5.24 18.03 22.01
N THR A 168 6.26 17.53 22.72
CA THR A 168 6.28 16.14 23.20
C THR A 168 5.15 15.88 24.20
N ALA A 169 4.90 16.82 25.12
CA ALA A 169 3.82 16.71 26.09
C ALA A 169 2.45 16.63 25.41
N LEU A 170 2.23 17.40 24.35
CA LEU A 170 1.03 17.29 23.52
C LEU A 170 0.92 15.88 22.94
N LEU A 171 1.96 15.38 22.25
CA LEU A 171 1.94 14.03 21.66
C LEU A 171 1.60 12.93 22.68
N VAL A 172 2.13 13.02 23.90
CA VAL A 172 1.80 12.11 25.01
C VAL A 172 0.31 12.14 25.35
N GLN A 173 -0.31 13.31 25.42
CA GLN A 173 -1.74 13.43 25.70
C GLN A 173 -2.61 12.94 24.54
N LEU A 174 -2.12 13.02 23.30
CA LEU A 174 -2.84 12.55 22.11
C LEU A 174 -2.91 11.02 22.02
N GLU A 175 -2.08 10.27 22.77
CA GLU A 175 -2.07 8.82 22.67
C GLU A 175 -3.41 8.20 23.05
N THR A 176 -3.96 8.57 24.20
CA THR A 176 -5.21 8.01 24.71
C THR A 176 -6.40 8.19 23.76
N PRO A 177 -6.68 9.39 23.22
CA PRO A 177 -7.81 9.62 22.32
C PRO A 177 -7.59 9.24 20.85
N TYR A 178 -6.34 9.22 20.34
CA TYR A 178 -6.09 9.14 18.88
C TYR A 178 -5.22 7.97 18.45
N LEU A 179 -4.44 7.37 19.34
CA LEU A 179 -3.59 6.23 18.98
C LEU A 179 -4.37 4.95 18.64
N PRO A 180 -5.46 4.60 19.36
CA PRO A 180 -6.21 3.39 19.05
C PRO A 180 -6.76 3.30 17.63
N PRO A 181 -7.45 4.34 17.10
CA PRO A 181 -7.93 4.29 15.72
C PRO A 181 -6.78 4.35 14.71
N TYR A 182 -5.69 5.07 15.00
CA TYR A 182 -4.55 5.16 14.09
C TYR A 182 -3.82 3.81 13.91
N ARG A 183 -3.65 3.06 15.01
CA ARG A 183 -2.97 1.75 15.00
C ARG A 183 -3.89 0.58 14.73
N GLU A 184 -5.21 0.80 14.74
CA GLU A 184 -6.24 -0.25 14.77
C GLU A 184 -6.04 -1.22 15.95
N GLN A 185 -5.52 -0.70 17.07
CA GLN A 185 -5.14 -1.47 18.25
C GLN A 185 -5.43 -0.71 19.53
N PHE A 186 -6.07 -1.37 20.48
CA PHE A 186 -6.37 -0.79 21.78
C PHE A 186 -5.74 -1.61 22.90
N ARG A 187 -4.99 -0.95 23.78
CA ARG A 187 -4.45 -1.57 25.00
C ARG A 187 -5.48 -1.40 26.11
N GLY A 188 -6.35 -2.40 26.26
CA GLY A 188 -7.33 -2.47 27.36
C GLY A 188 -6.78 -3.13 28.62
N GLY A 189 -7.56 -3.09 29.69
CA GLY A 189 -7.27 -3.87 30.90
C GLY A 189 -7.32 -5.35 30.58
N ILE A 190 -6.34 -6.12 31.06
CA ILE A 190 -6.19 -7.56 30.73
C ILE A 190 -7.46 -8.37 31.08
N LEU A 191 -8.25 -7.87 32.05
CA LEU A 191 -9.44 -8.52 32.57
C LEU A 191 -10.77 -7.88 32.12
N ASP A 192 -10.74 -6.81 31.30
CA ASP A 192 -11.95 -6.09 30.89
C ASP A 192 -12.21 -6.20 29.38
N SER A 193 -13.03 -7.18 29.00
CA SER A 193 -13.42 -7.42 27.62
C SER A 193 -14.24 -6.28 26.99
N GLU A 194 -14.77 -5.36 27.80
CA GLU A 194 -15.57 -4.22 27.34
C GLU A 194 -14.76 -2.92 27.24
N SER A 195 -13.45 -2.93 27.54
CA SER A 195 -12.67 -1.69 27.61
C SER A 195 -12.70 -0.88 26.32
N LEU A 196 -12.72 -1.52 25.14
CA LEU A 196 -12.78 -0.82 23.86
C LEU A 196 -14.12 -0.09 23.67
N SER A 197 -15.24 -0.75 23.97
CA SER A 197 -16.57 -0.13 23.88
C SER A 197 -16.72 1.03 24.86
N LYS A 198 -16.19 0.87 26.08
CA LYS A 198 -16.15 1.94 27.09
C LYS A 198 -15.28 3.12 26.64
N TRP A 199 -14.15 2.84 25.98
CA TRP A 199 -13.30 3.87 25.41
C TRP A 199 -14.00 4.66 24.30
N TYR A 200 -14.71 3.99 23.37
CA TYR A 200 -15.51 4.70 22.35
C TYR A 200 -16.54 5.61 22.99
N LYS A 201 -17.27 5.10 23.98
CA LYS A 201 -18.26 5.89 24.73
C LYS A 201 -17.62 7.11 25.42
N TRP A 202 -16.48 6.92 26.08
CA TRP A 202 -15.74 8.03 26.69
C TRP A 202 -15.26 9.05 25.65
N LYS A 203 -14.75 8.59 24.50
CA LYS A 203 -14.26 9.46 23.41
C LYS A 203 -15.38 10.31 22.80
N GLU A 204 -16.60 9.78 22.75
CA GLU A 204 -17.78 10.48 22.21
C GLU A 204 -18.44 11.39 23.24
N GLU A 205 -18.63 10.93 24.48
CA GLU A 205 -19.45 11.61 25.47
C GLU A 205 -18.67 12.53 26.43
N SER A 206 -17.38 12.26 26.66
CA SER A 206 -16.62 12.88 27.77
C SER A 206 -15.32 13.55 27.34
N PHE A 207 -14.72 13.14 26.23
CA PHE A 207 -13.45 13.68 25.77
C PHE A 207 -13.62 15.07 25.11
N SER A 208 -12.71 16.00 25.44
CA SER A 208 -12.63 17.33 24.84
C SER A 208 -11.23 17.57 24.27
N SER A 209 -11.14 17.78 22.95
CA SER A 209 -9.90 18.19 22.28
C SER A 209 -9.45 19.60 22.70
N ARG A 210 -10.40 20.47 23.07
CA ARG A 210 -10.11 21.83 23.53
C ARG A 210 -9.36 21.83 24.87
N ASP A 211 -9.69 20.91 25.77
CA ASP A 211 -9.03 20.83 27.08
C ASP A 211 -7.54 20.45 26.94
N ILE A 212 -7.21 19.59 25.96
CA ILE A 212 -5.82 19.27 25.60
C ILE A 212 -5.13 20.51 25.01
N LEU A 213 -5.78 21.23 24.10
CA LEU A 213 -5.21 22.45 23.50
C LEU A 213 -4.89 23.49 24.59
N ASP A 214 -5.86 23.78 25.46
CA ASP A 214 -5.74 24.76 26.54
C ASP A 214 -4.63 24.39 27.52
N SER A 215 -4.56 23.11 27.93
CA SER A 215 -3.51 22.63 28.84
C SER A 215 -2.11 22.54 28.20
N SER A 216 -2.03 22.40 26.88
CA SER A 216 -0.75 22.38 26.16
C SER A 216 -0.09 23.77 26.11
N GLY A 217 -0.90 24.83 26.18
CA GLY A 217 -0.45 26.21 26.01
C GLY A 217 0.14 26.47 24.61
N LEU A 218 -0.42 25.81 23.58
CA LEU A 218 -0.16 26.00 22.17
C LEU A 218 -1.43 26.52 21.47
N THR A 219 -1.24 27.29 20.42
CA THR A 219 -2.31 27.73 19.51
C THR A 219 -2.56 26.68 18.41
N ILE A 220 -3.72 26.76 17.74
CA ILE A 220 -4.03 25.86 16.60
C ILE A 220 -2.96 25.98 15.51
N ASP A 221 -2.48 27.19 15.22
CA ASP A 221 -1.47 27.41 14.19
C ASP A 221 -0.10 26.83 14.61
N GLU A 222 0.30 26.94 15.87
CA GLU A 222 1.50 26.25 16.36
C GLU A 222 1.38 24.73 16.28
N VAL A 223 0.18 24.16 16.44
CA VAL A 223 -0.08 22.73 16.25
C VAL A 223 -0.01 22.35 14.76
N ARG A 224 -0.52 23.20 13.86
CA ARG A 224 -0.37 23.02 12.40
C ARG A 224 1.10 23.05 11.98
N ASP A 225 1.86 24.04 12.44
CA ASP A 225 3.30 24.16 12.19
C ASP A 225 4.06 22.95 12.73
N PHE A 226 3.66 22.45 13.90
CA PHE A 226 4.22 21.24 14.47
C PHE A 226 3.93 20.02 13.59
N ARG A 227 2.67 19.85 13.16
CA ARG A 227 2.25 18.76 12.25
C ARG A 227 3.07 18.78 10.97
N ASP A 228 3.22 19.95 10.35
CA ASP A 228 3.99 20.14 9.12
C ASP A 228 5.48 19.82 9.34
N THR A 229 6.06 20.28 10.45
CA THR A 229 7.46 19.99 10.83
C THR A 229 7.71 18.49 10.89
N VAL A 230 6.85 17.76 11.62
CA VAL A 230 7.06 16.32 11.82
C VAL A 230 6.80 15.52 10.54
N ALA A 231 5.84 15.97 9.71
CA ALA A 231 5.61 15.36 8.40
C ALA A 231 6.83 15.49 7.48
N VAL A 232 7.42 16.69 7.41
CA VAL A 232 8.63 16.97 6.63
C VAL A 232 9.80 16.14 7.15
N TRP A 233 9.97 16.04 8.48
CA TRP A 233 11.03 15.22 9.08
C TRP A 233 10.85 13.75 8.73
N GLY A 234 9.63 13.23 8.83
CA GLY A 234 9.26 11.88 8.40
C GLY A 234 9.77 11.57 7.01
N GLN A 235 9.42 12.40 6.03
CA GLN A 235 9.86 12.22 4.64
C GLN A 235 11.36 12.38 4.45
N SER A 236 11.98 13.36 5.11
CA SER A 236 13.40 13.64 4.93
C SER A 236 14.30 12.47 5.36
N VAL A 237 13.85 11.67 6.34
CA VAL A 237 14.57 10.49 6.81
C VAL A 237 14.13 9.21 6.09
N ASP A 238 12.96 9.21 5.45
CA ASP A 238 12.34 8.01 4.89
C ASP A 238 13.06 7.53 3.61
N PRO A 239 13.79 6.39 3.65
CA PRO A 239 14.38 5.83 2.44
C PRO A 239 13.32 5.26 1.48
N LEU A 240 12.06 5.15 1.91
CA LEU A 240 10.92 4.67 1.14
C LEU A 240 9.93 5.80 0.79
N GLU A 241 10.33 7.08 0.91
CA GLU A 241 9.48 8.25 0.62
C GLU A 241 8.80 8.14 -0.76
N ALA A 242 9.56 7.77 -1.79
CA ALA A 242 9.04 7.59 -3.15
C ALA A 242 7.98 6.46 -3.27
N TRP A 243 7.90 5.58 -2.27
CA TRP A 243 6.95 4.48 -2.16
C TRP A 243 5.91 4.72 -1.05
N TYR A 244 5.84 5.92 -0.47
CA TYR A 244 4.96 6.28 0.65
C TYR A 244 3.52 5.75 0.46
N MET A 245 2.91 6.03 -0.70
CA MET A 245 1.56 5.57 -1.02
C MET A 245 1.39 4.06 -0.96
N LEU A 246 2.39 3.30 -1.43
CA LEU A 246 2.37 1.84 -1.39
C LEU A 246 2.53 1.35 0.05
N VAL A 247 3.42 1.97 0.81
CA VAL A 247 3.65 1.63 2.23
C VAL A 247 2.39 1.87 3.06
N ARG A 248 1.63 2.94 2.78
CA ARG A 248 0.35 3.24 3.44
C ARG A 248 -0.74 2.19 3.21
N LEU A 249 -0.64 1.34 2.18
CA LEU A 249 -1.56 0.21 1.97
C LEU A 249 -1.31 -0.96 2.94
N PHE A 250 -0.14 -1.04 3.57
CA PHE A 250 0.14 -2.10 4.53
C PHE A 250 -0.46 -1.79 5.89
N THR A 251 -0.83 -2.83 6.65
CA THR A 251 -1.29 -2.67 8.03
C THR A 251 -0.18 -2.07 8.91
N PHE A 252 -0.58 -1.45 10.02
CA PHE A 252 0.36 -0.87 10.98
C PHE A 252 1.42 -1.88 11.46
N GLU A 253 1.03 -3.12 11.74
CA GLU A 253 1.94 -4.19 12.17
C GLU A 253 3.00 -4.58 11.13
N VAL A 254 2.67 -4.48 9.84
CA VAL A 254 3.65 -4.71 8.77
C VAL A 254 4.63 -3.54 8.71
N ARG A 255 4.15 -2.30 8.79
CA ARG A 255 5.00 -1.10 8.79
C ARG A 255 5.96 -1.07 9.99
N ARG A 256 5.53 -1.57 11.16
CA ARG A 256 6.39 -1.70 12.35
C ARG A 256 7.59 -2.65 12.19
N ARG A 257 7.60 -3.52 11.18
CA ARG A 257 8.71 -4.43 10.90
C ARG A 257 9.84 -3.77 10.10
N LEU A 258 9.63 -2.56 9.59
CA LEU A 258 10.68 -1.72 9.04
C LEU A 258 11.78 -1.50 10.09
N LYS A 259 12.99 -1.18 9.63
CA LYS A 259 14.19 -1.00 10.46
C LYS A 259 14.93 0.27 10.10
N GLY A 260 15.76 0.74 11.02
CA GLY A 260 16.57 1.93 10.83
C GLY A 260 15.71 3.16 10.52
N LYS A 261 16.21 4.00 9.62
CA LYS A 261 15.51 5.23 9.19
C LYS A 261 14.09 5.02 8.64
N ALA A 262 13.80 3.88 8.01
CA ALA A 262 12.44 3.58 7.55
C ALA A 262 11.45 3.40 8.71
N GLN A 263 11.91 2.82 9.82
CA GLN A 263 11.09 2.70 11.03
C GLN A 263 10.92 4.06 11.70
N LEU A 264 11.99 4.87 11.75
CA LEU A 264 11.95 6.24 12.28
C LEU A 264 10.94 7.12 11.54
N ALA A 265 10.91 7.03 10.19
CA ALA A 265 9.93 7.73 9.38
C ALA A 265 8.49 7.37 9.80
N GLU A 266 8.19 6.10 10.02
CA GLU A 266 6.88 5.66 10.50
C GLU A 266 6.52 6.19 11.90
N ASP A 267 7.49 6.38 12.81
CA ASP A 267 7.21 7.04 14.09
C ASP A 267 6.84 8.51 13.89
N TYR A 268 7.47 9.23 12.96
CA TYR A 268 7.08 10.60 12.63
C TYR A 268 5.73 10.66 11.92
N TYR A 269 5.45 9.75 11.00
CA TYR A 269 4.13 9.70 10.34
C TYR A 269 3.01 9.33 11.32
N GLU A 270 3.29 8.54 12.35
CA GLU A 270 2.36 8.33 13.48
C GLU A 270 2.09 9.63 14.22
N MET A 271 3.14 10.38 14.60
CA MET A 271 2.97 11.69 15.24
C MET A 271 2.15 12.64 14.37
N THR A 272 2.40 12.70 13.05
CA THR A 272 1.60 13.48 12.10
C THR A 272 0.14 13.02 12.08
N GLY A 273 -0.11 11.70 12.06
CA GLY A 273 -1.46 11.14 12.10
C GLY A 273 -2.24 11.53 13.35
N LEU A 274 -1.61 11.48 14.52
CA LEU A 274 -2.23 11.92 15.77
C LEU A 274 -2.56 13.42 15.74
N LEU A 275 -1.63 14.24 15.25
CA LEU A 275 -1.84 15.69 15.11
C LEU A 275 -2.94 16.00 14.08
N ASN A 276 -3.04 15.22 13.00
CA ASN A 276 -4.10 15.34 12.01
C ASN A 276 -5.49 15.04 12.62
N SER A 277 -5.64 13.95 13.37
CA SER A 277 -6.89 13.64 14.07
C SER A 277 -7.26 14.70 15.10
N PHE A 278 -6.27 15.21 15.84
CA PHE A 278 -6.47 16.28 16.82
C PHE A 278 -6.92 17.59 16.17
N LEU A 279 -6.26 18.02 15.08
CA LEU A 279 -6.63 19.21 14.33
C LEU A 279 -8.00 19.07 13.67
N PHE A 280 -8.36 17.89 13.18
CA PHE A 280 -9.70 17.61 12.67
C PHE A 280 -10.76 17.79 13.76
N ASP A 281 -10.57 17.21 14.95
CA ASP A 281 -11.51 17.38 16.08
C ASP A 281 -11.63 18.84 16.53
N LEU A 282 -10.57 19.65 16.40
CA LEU A 282 -10.58 21.07 16.77
C LEU A 282 -11.25 21.98 15.73
N THR A 283 -11.08 21.68 14.44
CA THR A 283 -11.42 22.60 13.34
C THR A 283 -12.57 22.12 12.46
N GLY A 284 -12.85 20.81 12.45
CA GLY A 284 -13.74 20.17 11.48
C GLY A 284 -13.17 20.07 10.06
N GLU A 285 -11.94 20.55 9.83
CA GLU A 285 -11.31 20.57 8.51
C GLU A 285 -10.47 19.31 8.28
N PRO A 286 -10.62 18.63 7.12
CA PRO A 286 -9.74 17.55 6.73
C PRO A 286 -8.28 18.01 6.69
N GLN A 287 -7.40 17.20 7.27
CA GLN A 287 -5.98 17.50 7.34
C GLN A 287 -5.21 16.81 6.20
N ARG A 288 -4.11 17.44 5.77
CA ARG A 288 -3.24 16.90 4.73
C ARG A 288 -2.41 15.75 5.28
N GLU A 289 -2.25 14.70 4.47
CA GLU A 289 -1.28 13.64 4.75
C GLU A 289 0.16 14.15 4.53
N PRO A 290 1.17 13.48 5.12
CA PRO A 290 2.57 13.84 4.92
C PRO A 290 2.98 14.15 3.47
N ASP A 291 2.64 13.28 2.51
CA ASP A 291 2.93 13.43 1.07
C ASP A 291 2.15 14.54 0.36
N ASP A 292 1.09 15.07 0.98
CA ASP A 292 0.37 16.23 0.46
C ASP A 292 0.96 17.55 0.99
N ILE A 293 1.60 17.52 2.17
CA ILE A 293 2.21 18.71 2.80
C ILE A 293 3.43 19.17 2.00
N THR A 294 4.21 18.24 1.46
CA THR A 294 5.43 18.52 0.70
C THR A 294 5.21 18.69 -0.80
N ASP A 295 3.97 18.54 -1.28
CA ASP A 295 3.57 18.92 -2.63
C ASP A 295 3.44 20.46 -2.76
N VAL A 296 4.59 21.13 -2.78
CA VAL A 296 4.72 22.59 -2.88
C VAL A 296 4.07 23.15 -4.16
N GLY A 297 3.93 22.35 -5.22
CA GLY A 297 3.39 22.78 -6.52
C GLY A 297 1.91 22.48 -6.75
N GLY A 298 1.34 21.45 -6.11
CA GLY A 298 -0.05 21.02 -6.33
C GLY A 298 -1.02 21.33 -5.21
N GLY A 299 -0.57 21.95 -4.11
CA GLY A 299 -1.41 22.33 -2.98
C GLY A 299 -2.07 21.13 -2.27
N GLY A 300 -1.50 19.92 -2.42
CA GLY A 300 -2.04 18.68 -1.89
C GLY A 300 -3.18 18.05 -2.70
N SER A 301 -3.49 18.58 -3.89
CA SER A 301 -4.59 18.08 -4.75
C SER A 301 -4.18 16.99 -5.74
N TRP A 302 -2.90 16.61 -5.76
CA TRP A 302 -2.36 15.69 -6.77
C TRP A 302 -3.02 14.31 -6.71
N LYS A 303 -3.36 13.80 -5.51
CA LYS A 303 -4.02 12.50 -5.36
C LYS A 303 -5.39 12.47 -6.02
N GLU A 304 -6.18 13.53 -5.87
CA GLU A 304 -7.48 13.62 -6.52
C GLU A 304 -7.36 13.67 -8.04
N ARG A 305 -6.34 14.37 -8.57
CA ARG A 305 -6.07 14.43 -10.02
C ARG A 305 -5.68 13.07 -10.59
N TRP A 306 -4.93 12.26 -9.85
CA TRP A 306 -4.38 10.99 -10.36
C TRP A 306 -5.29 9.79 -10.08
N TYR A 307 -5.96 9.77 -8.92
CA TYR A 307 -6.74 8.62 -8.46
C TYR A 307 -8.25 8.88 -8.47
N GLY A 308 -8.66 10.15 -8.48
CA GLY A 308 -10.04 10.60 -8.66
C GLY A 308 -10.64 11.35 -7.45
N GLN A 309 -11.82 11.92 -7.70
CA GLN A 309 -12.82 12.42 -6.73
C GLN A 309 -12.84 11.67 -5.38
N GLY A 310 -12.55 12.32 -4.24
CA GLY A 310 -12.70 11.69 -2.92
C GLY A 310 -11.73 10.52 -2.72
N PHE A 311 -10.44 10.82 -2.82
CA PHE A 311 -9.36 9.86 -2.57
C PHE A 311 -9.49 9.26 -1.16
N SER A 312 -9.40 7.94 -1.07
CA SER A 312 -9.28 7.21 0.20
C SER A 312 -8.48 5.94 -0.04
N TYR A 313 -7.61 5.60 0.92
CA TYR A 313 -6.87 4.34 0.90
C TYR A 313 -7.77 3.12 1.08
N ASP A 314 -9.01 3.26 1.57
CA ASP A 314 -9.96 2.14 1.77
C ASP A 314 -10.67 1.73 0.47
N ARG A 315 -10.63 2.59 -0.54
CA ARG A 315 -11.26 2.34 -1.83
C ARG A 315 -10.46 1.33 -2.64
N LYS A 316 -11.05 0.15 -2.89
CA LYS A 316 -10.41 -0.95 -3.65
C LYS A 316 -9.91 -0.51 -5.04
N ASP A 317 -10.63 0.37 -5.73
CA ASP A 317 -10.20 0.89 -7.03
C ASP A 317 -8.96 1.79 -6.92
N VAL A 318 -8.87 2.60 -5.86
CA VAL A 318 -7.70 3.43 -5.55
C VAL A 318 -6.51 2.54 -5.17
N GLN A 319 -6.69 1.55 -4.29
CA GLN A 319 -5.64 0.60 -3.92
C GLN A 319 -5.06 -0.11 -5.15
N LYS A 320 -5.92 -0.60 -6.05
CA LYS A 320 -5.48 -1.22 -7.31
C LYS A 320 -4.65 -0.27 -8.16
N LYS A 321 -5.09 0.98 -8.35
CA LYS A 321 -4.33 2.00 -9.11
C LYS A 321 -2.95 2.29 -8.49
N ILE A 322 -2.87 2.33 -7.16
CA ILE A 322 -1.61 2.54 -6.45
C ILE A 322 -0.67 1.37 -6.70
N ILE A 323 -1.13 0.14 -6.47
CA ILE A 323 -0.34 -1.09 -6.67
C ILE A 323 0.13 -1.18 -8.13
N ASP A 324 -0.78 -0.94 -9.09
CA ASP A 324 -0.50 -0.96 -10.52
C ASP A 324 0.66 -0.06 -10.92
N ARG A 325 0.87 1.07 -10.24
CA ARG A 325 1.98 1.99 -10.55
C ARG A 325 3.35 1.35 -10.35
N TYR A 326 3.47 0.40 -9.42
CA TYR A 326 4.72 -0.25 -9.06
C TYR A 326 4.91 -1.61 -9.76
N LEU A 327 3.87 -2.15 -10.40
CA LEU A 327 3.96 -3.42 -11.12
C LEU A 327 4.38 -3.23 -12.58
N ARG A 328 5.26 -4.13 -13.04
CA ARG A 328 5.64 -4.26 -14.45
C ARG A 328 4.46 -4.73 -15.30
N THR A 329 3.78 -5.77 -14.84
CA THR A 329 2.53 -6.28 -15.42
C THR A 329 1.37 -5.73 -14.61
N LYS A 330 0.46 -4.99 -15.25
CA LYS A 330 -0.67 -4.36 -14.55
C LYS A 330 -1.63 -5.42 -14.05
N LEU A 331 -2.30 -5.12 -12.93
CA LEU A 331 -3.42 -5.93 -12.49
C LEU A 331 -4.50 -5.95 -13.58
N PRO A 332 -5.26 -7.04 -13.72
CA PRO A 332 -6.31 -7.10 -14.72
C PRO A 332 -7.36 -5.99 -14.51
N LYS A 333 -7.55 -5.18 -15.55
CA LYS A 333 -8.55 -4.11 -15.68
C LYS A 333 -9.70 -4.55 -16.58
N ALA A 334 -9.39 -5.39 -17.57
CA ALA A 334 -10.36 -6.04 -18.41
C ALA A 334 -9.98 -7.50 -18.70
N VAL A 335 -10.96 -8.29 -19.11
CA VAL A 335 -10.78 -9.65 -19.59
C VAL A 335 -11.44 -9.80 -20.96
N LEU A 336 -10.70 -10.34 -21.92
CA LEU A 336 -11.19 -10.71 -23.24
C LEU A 336 -11.47 -12.21 -23.27
N PHE A 337 -12.76 -12.58 -23.28
CA PHE A 337 -13.22 -13.94 -23.47
C PHE A 337 -13.21 -14.28 -24.95
N ILE A 338 -12.51 -15.36 -25.29
CA ILE A 338 -12.37 -15.86 -26.66
C ILE A 338 -12.75 -17.34 -26.73
N GLU A 339 -13.25 -17.74 -27.89
CA GLU A 339 -13.85 -19.06 -28.06
C GLU A 339 -12.84 -20.20 -28.11
N GLY A 340 -11.76 -20.05 -28.88
CA GLY A 340 -10.81 -21.14 -29.05
C GLY A 340 -9.40 -20.71 -29.41
N ASP A 341 -8.61 -21.73 -29.72
CA ASP A 341 -7.16 -21.61 -29.96
C ASP A 341 -6.82 -20.77 -31.20
N THR A 342 -7.71 -20.73 -32.20
CA THR A 342 -7.49 -19.94 -33.42
C THR A 342 -7.53 -18.45 -33.10
N GLU A 343 -8.58 -18.01 -32.41
CA GLU A 343 -8.78 -16.63 -31.98
C GLU A 343 -7.64 -16.18 -31.06
N GLU A 344 -7.26 -17.03 -30.11
CA GLU A 344 -6.17 -16.75 -29.17
C GLU A 344 -4.86 -16.47 -29.90
N ALA A 345 -4.51 -17.35 -30.84
CA ALA A 345 -3.30 -17.23 -31.63
C ALA A 345 -3.31 -15.98 -32.52
N VAL A 346 -4.44 -15.67 -33.17
CA VAL A 346 -4.56 -14.46 -33.99
C VAL A 346 -4.47 -13.20 -33.14
N VAL A 347 -5.23 -13.10 -32.04
CA VAL A 347 -5.23 -11.94 -31.15
C VAL A 347 -3.83 -11.71 -30.61
N THR A 348 -3.18 -12.76 -30.07
CA THR A 348 -1.82 -12.68 -29.51
C THR A 348 -0.81 -12.20 -30.54
N ARG A 349 -0.84 -12.75 -31.76
CA ARG A 349 0.15 -12.41 -32.78
C ARG A 349 -0.08 -11.00 -33.33
N LEU A 350 -1.34 -10.59 -33.50
CA LEU A 350 -1.70 -9.26 -33.96
C LEU A 350 -1.28 -8.19 -32.94
N THR A 351 -1.59 -8.38 -31.65
CA THR A 351 -1.25 -7.40 -30.61
C THR A 351 0.26 -7.29 -30.43
N HIS A 352 0.98 -8.42 -30.40
CA HIS A 352 2.43 -8.42 -30.33
C HIS A 352 3.07 -7.70 -31.52
N PHE A 353 2.55 -7.92 -32.74
CA PHE A 353 3.02 -7.22 -33.94
C PHE A 353 2.81 -5.70 -33.85
N LEU A 354 1.74 -5.24 -33.20
CA LEU A 354 1.47 -3.84 -32.94
C LEU A 354 2.27 -3.26 -31.75
N GLY A 355 3.17 -4.05 -31.14
CA GLY A 355 3.93 -3.65 -29.95
C GLY A 355 3.08 -3.59 -28.67
N LEU A 356 1.91 -4.23 -28.68
CA LEU A 356 0.99 -4.29 -27.56
C LEU A 356 1.12 -5.65 -26.86
N ASP A 357 1.48 -5.61 -25.59
CA ASP A 357 1.35 -6.75 -24.69
C ASP A 357 0.10 -6.51 -23.84
N LEU A 358 -0.96 -7.29 -24.12
CA LEU A 358 -2.27 -7.14 -23.48
C LEU A 358 -2.16 -7.27 -21.95
N SER A 359 -1.37 -8.22 -21.44
CA SER A 359 -1.16 -8.39 -20.01
C SER A 359 -0.44 -7.17 -19.40
N ASN A 360 0.53 -6.58 -20.10
CA ASN A 360 1.21 -5.36 -19.61
C ASN A 360 0.30 -4.13 -19.54
N ILE A 361 -0.81 -4.11 -20.27
CA ILE A 361 -1.82 -3.03 -20.18
C ILE A 361 -3.01 -3.41 -19.28
N GLY A 362 -2.99 -4.60 -18.67
CA GLY A 362 -4.03 -5.09 -17.75
C GLY A 362 -5.24 -5.69 -18.47
N ILE A 363 -5.04 -6.31 -19.64
CA ILE A 363 -6.07 -7.07 -20.35
C ILE A 363 -5.66 -8.54 -20.35
N ASP A 364 -6.40 -9.35 -19.61
CA ASP A 364 -6.22 -10.81 -19.63
C ASP A 364 -7.05 -11.43 -20.76
N VAL A 365 -6.53 -12.49 -21.37
CA VAL A 365 -7.24 -13.26 -22.39
C VAL A 365 -7.70 -14.58 -21.76
N TYR A 366 -8.98 -14.88 -21.85
CA TYR A 366 -9.59 -16.10 -21.31
C TYR A 366 -10.19 -16.93 -22.45
N ASN A 367 -9.51 -18.02 -22.79
CA ASN A 367 -10.01 -19.01 -23.74
C ASN A 367 -10.99 -19.95 -23.03
N TYR A 368 -12.23 -20.03 -23.53
CA TYR A 368 -13.29 -20.86 -22.94
C TYR A 368 -13.50 -22.23 -23.63
N GLU A 369 -12.61 -22.61 -24.55
CA GLU A 369 -12.56 -23.94 -25.19
C GLU A 369 -13.86 -24.36 -25.91
N GLY A 370 -14.51 -23.43 -26.61
CA GLY A 370 -15.69 -23.66 -27.44
C GLY A 370 -17.04 -23.59 -26.72
N PHE A 371 -18.14 -23.72 -27.49
CA PHE A 371 -19.53 -23.61 -27.02
C PHE A 371 -19.90 -24.49 -25.80
N GLY A 372 -19.27 -25.65 -25.63
CA GLY A 372 -19.44 -26.51 -24.45
C GLY A 372 -18.96 -25.88 -23.14
N GLY A 373 -17.93 -25.03 -23.19
CA GLY A 373 -17.44 -24.24 -22.06
C GLY A 373 -18.34 -23.05 -21.73
N LEU A 374 -18.96 -22.45 -22.75
CA LEU A 374 -19.82 -21.27 -22.65
C LEU A 374 -21.18 -21.56 -21.97
N ARG A 375 -21.83 -22.69 -22.30
CA ARG A 375 -23.03 -23.17 -21.55
C ARG A 375 -22.69 -23.77 -20.19
N GLY A 376 -21.41 -24.05 -19.93
CA GLY A 376 -20.97 -24.51 -18.62
C GLY A 376 -21.14 -23.41 -17.58
N SER A 377 -21.48 -23.78 -16.34
CA SER A 377 -21.50 -22.81 -15.22
C SER A 377 -20.17 -22.08 -15.00
N LYS A 378 -19.08 -22.51 -15.66
CA LYS A 378 -17.73 -21.96 -15.52
C LYS A 378 -17.59 -20.55 -16.11
N VAL A 379 -17.99 -20.32 -17.37
CA VAL A 379 -17.84 -19.01 -18.04
C VAL A 379 -18.71 -17.96 -17.38
N GLN A 380 -19.97 -18.30 -17.09
CA GLN A 380 -20.86 -17.41 -16.34
C GLN A 380 -20.28 -17.07 -14.96
N LYS A 381 -19.82 -18.06 -14.19
CA LYS A 381 -19.18 -17.81 -12.88
C LYS A 381 -17.91 -16.95 -13.01
N ALA A 382 -17.12 -17.14 -14.06
CA ALA A 382 -15.94 -16.32 -14.34
C ALA A 382 -16.36 -14.86 -14.59
N LEU A 383 -17.31 -14.62 -15.50
CA LEU A 383 -17.87 -13.29 -15.78
C LEU A 383 -18.44 -12.62 -14.52
N GLU A 384 -19.22 -13.35 -13.72
CA GLU A 384 -19.74 -12.86 -12.44
C GLU A 384 -18.63 -12.55 -11.42
N THR A 385 -17.54 -13.33 -11.42
CA THR A 385 -16.40 -13.11 -10.53
C THR A 385 -15.64 -11.85 -10.94
N TRP A 386 -15.36 -11.69 -12.23
CA TRP A 386 -14.69 -10.50 -12.76
C TRP A 386 -15.52 -9.24 -12.54
N LYS A 387 -16.84 -9.29 -12.79
CA LYS A 387 -17.76 -8.18 -12.50
C LYS A 387 -17.75 -7.81 -11.02
N ARG A 388 -17.79 -8.79 -10.10
CA ARG A 388 -17.67 -8.57 -8.64
C ARG A 388 -16.36 -7.90 -8.23
N GLN A 389 -15.28 -8.13 -8.98
CA GLN A 389 -13.99 -7.49 -8.77
C GLN A 389 -13.88 -6.10 -9.44
N GLY A 390 -14.94 -5.64 -10.11
CA GLY A 390 -14.95 -4.38 -10.86
C GLY A 390 -14.15 -4.44 -12.17
N ILE A 391 -13.94 -5.65 -12.72
CA ILE A 391 -13.16 -5.88 -13.94
C ILE A 391 -14.13 -6.02 -15.11
N ARG A 392 -13.87 -5.27 -16.19
CA ARG A 392 -14.72 -5.21 -17.38
C ARG A 392 -14.50 -6.44 -18.25
N SER A 393 -15.57 -7.06 -18.76
CA SER A 393 -15.46 -8.25 -19.60
C SER A 393 -15.86 -7.93 -21.04
N PHE A 394 -15.04 -8.37 -21.99
CA PHE A 394 -15.30 -8.35 -23.42
C PHE A 394 -15.49 -9.78 -23.92
N VAL A 395 -16.50 -10.04 -24.75
CA VAL A 395 -16.82 -11.41 -25.17
C VAL A 395 -16.84 -11.54 -26.69
N ILE A 396 -16.08 -12.47 -27.25
CA ILE A 396 -16.12 -12.87 -28.66
C ILE A 396 -16.82 -14.22 -28.77
N MET A 397 -17.73 -14.37 -29.73
CA MET A 397 -18.50 -15.60 -29.94
C MET A 397 -18.76 -15.88 -31.42
N ASP A 398 -18.72 -17.15 -31.82
CA ASP A 398 -19.19 -17.61 -33.13
C ASP A 398 -20.73 -17.56 -33.25
N ASN A 399 -21.24 -17.60 -34.49
CA ASN A 399 -22.68 -17.63 -34.76
C ASN A 399 -23.25 -19.05 -34.63
N GLU A 400 -23.33 -19.57 -33.41
CA GLU A 400 -23.99 -20.85 -33.12
C GLU A 400 -25.42 -20.68 -32.57
N GLU A 401 -26.24 -21.71 -32.73
CA GLU A 401 -27.64 -21.71 -32.30
C GLU A 401 -27.75 -21.51 -30.77
N GLY A 402 -28.40 -20.41 -30.37
CA GLY A 402 -28.58 -20.02 -28.96
C GLY A 402 -27.51 -19.08 -28.38
N ASN A 403 -26.43 -18.76 -29.10
CA ASN A 403 -25.40 -17.82 -28.63
C ASN A 403 -25.94 -16.41 -28.43
N LYS A 404 -26.79 -15.93 -29.36
CA LYS A 404 -27.41 -14.60 -29.27
C LYS A 404 -28.35 -14.47 -28.07
N GLU A 405 -29.12 -15.53 -27.76
CA GLU A 405 -30.01 -15.57 -26.60
C GLU A 405 -29.23 -15.63 -25.29
N TYR A 406 -28.17 -16.44 -25.24
CA TYR A 406 -27.29 -16.53 -24.08
C TYR A 406 -26.60 -15.20 -23.79
N LEU A 407 -26.07 -14.54 -24.81
CA LEU A 407 -25.46 -13.22 -24.69
C LEU A 407 -26.48 -12.17 -24.23
N ALA A 408 -27.71 -12.18 -24.77
CA ALA A 408 -28.77 -11.29 -24.33
C ALA A 408 -29.08 -11.49 -22.84
N ASN A 409 -29.02 -12.73 -22.35
CA ASN A 409 -29.14 -13.03 -20.92
C ASN A 409 -27.95 -12.48 -20.11
N LEU A 410 -26.70 -12.66 -20.58
CA LEU A 410 -25.52 -12.08 -19.90
C LEU A 410 -25.58 -10.55 -19.79
N VAL A 411 -26.06 -9.88 -20.84
CA VAL A 411 -26.26 -8.42 -20.83
C VAL A 411 -27.38 -8.03 -19.86
N THR A 412 -28.48 -8.80 -19.86
CA THR A 412 -29.62 -8.60 -18.94
C THR A 412 -29.21 -8.77 -17.47
N LEU A 413 -28.35 -9.75 -17.19
CA LEU A 413 -27.76 -9.99 -15.86
C LEU A 413 -26.71 -8.94 -15.46
N GLY A 414 -26.30 -8.06 -16.39
CA GLY A 414 -25.33 -6.99 -16.15
C GLY A 414 -23.89 -7.49 -15.97
N VAL A 415 -23.59 -8.74 -16.33
CA VAL A 415 -22.23 -9.31 -16.26
C VAL A 415 -21.37 -8.92 -17.46
N VAL A 416 -22.00 -8.61 -18.59
CA VAL A 416 -21.37 -8.02 -19.79
C VAL A 416 -22.09 -6.72 -20.13
N ASP A 417 -21.34 -5.64 -20.35
CA ASP A 417 -21.95 -4.35 -20.65
C ASP A 417 -22.41 -4.29 -22.13
N PRO A 418 -23.48 -3.52 -22.44
CA PRO A 418 -23.96 -3.38 -23.82
C PRO A 418 -22.85 -2.91 -24.76
N GLY A 419 -22.62 -3.69 -25.82
CA GLY A 419 -21.62 -3.39 -26.84
C GLY A 419 -20.19 -3.78 -26.49
N ASP A 420 -19.95 -4.49 -25.39
CA ASP A 420 -18.65 -5.12 -25.07
C ASP A 420 -18.61 -6.58 -25.50
N PHE A 421 -19.18 -6.85 -26.66
CA PHE A 421 -19.16 -8.17 -27.27
C PHE A 421 -19.07 -8.07 -28.79
N GLN A 422 -18.66 -9.16 -29.41
CA GLN A 422 -18.67 -9.38 -30.85
C GLN A 422 -19.22 -10.79 -31.11
N VAL A 423 -20.30 -10.85 -31.89
CA VAL A 423 -20.81 -12.11 -32.44
C VAL A 423 -20.51 -12.10 -33.92
N TRP A 424 -19.83 -13.12 -34.42
CA TRP A 424 -19.54 -13.25 -35.85
C TRP A 424 -20.83 -13.52 -36.66
N ASP A 425 -20.80 -13.26 -37.95
CA ASP A 425 -21.91 -13.54 -38.87
C ASP A 425 -21.92 -15.02 -39.28
N SER A 426 -20.74 -15.65 -39.47
CA SER A 426 -20.57 -17.09 -39.63
C SER A 426 -19.70 -17.67 -38.51
N ASP A 427 -18.38 -17.70 -38.71
CA ASP A 427 -17.37 -18.09 -37.74
C ASP A 427 -16.20 -17.12 -37.82
N PHE A 428 -15.33 -17.13 -36.81
CA PHE A 428 -14.17 -16.26 -36.74
C PHE A 428 -13.32 -16.29 -38.03
N GLU A 429 -13.08 -17.49 -38.58
CA GLU A 429 -12.24 -17.66 -39.75
C GLU A 429 -12.85 -17.06 -41.03
N GLU A 430 -14.13 -17.31 -41.32
CA GLU A 430 -14.80 -16.77 -42.51
C GLU A 430 -14.94 -15.25 -42.45
N ASP A 431 -15.35 -14.70 -41.30
CA ASP A 431 -15.59 -13.27 -41.14
C ASP A 431 -14.31 -12.44 -41.25
N ASN A 432 -13.17 -12.99 -40.80
CA ASN A 432 -11.89 -12.26 -40.80
C ASN A 432 -11.04 -12.55 -42.04
N PHE A 433 -11.10 -13.75 -42.63
CA PHE A 433 -10.17 -14.13 -43.70
C PHE A 433 -10.85 -14.56 -44.99
N GLY A 434 -12.18 -14.76 -44.97
CA GLY A 434 -12.97 -15.23 -46.11
C GLY A 434 -12.72 -16.71 -46.44
N VAL A 435 -13.71 -17.34 -47.08
CA VAL A 435 -13.68 -18.77 -47.42
C VAL A 435 -12.41 -19.19 -48.17
N GLN A 436 -12.00 -18.41 -49.16
CA GLN A 436 -10.83 -18.73 -49.98
C GLN A 436 -9.52 -18.64 -49.18
N GLY A 437 -9.35 -17.59 -48.36
CA GLY A 437 -8.16 -17.41 -47.53
C GLY A 437 -7.99 -18.53 -46.52
N VAL A 438 -9.11 -18.99 -45.94
CA VAL A 438 -9.14 -20.14 -45.02
C VAL A 438 -8.74 -21.43 -45.70
N LEU A 439 -9.27 -21.67 -46.90
CA LEU A 439 -8.95 -22.87 -47.67
C LEU A 439 -7.51 -22.92 -48.14
N ASP A 440 -6.98 -21.81 -48.62
CA ASP A 440 -5.59 -21.73 -49.09
C ASP A 440 -4.61 -22.03 -47.94
N ALA A 441 -4.86 -21.45 -46.76
CA ALA A 441 -4.04 -21.71 -45.58
C ALA A 441 -4.17 -23.16 -45.08
N LEU A 442 -5.39 -23.71 -45.06
CA LEU A 442 -5.63 -25.08 -44.64
C LEU A 442 -5.00 -26.10 -45.61
N ASN A 443 -5.17 -25.92 -46.92
CA ASN A 443 -4.63 -26.83 -47.92
C ASN A 443 -3.10 -26.83 -47.91
N LYS A 444 -2.47 -25.65 -47.75
CA LYS A 444 -1.03 -25.55 -47.55
C LYS A 444 -0.57 -26.34 -46.31
N LEU A 445 -1.32 -26.29 -45.22
CA LEU A 445 -1.03 -27.05 -44.00
C LEU A 445 -1.18 -28.56 -44.22
N LEU A 446 -2.24 -29.00 -44.90
CA LEU A 446 -2.50 -30.40 -45.23
C LEU A 446 -1.42 -30.96 -46.16
N GLU A 447 -1.04 -30.21 -47.21
CA GLU A 447 0.04 -30.59 -48.13
C GLU A 447 1.37 -30.77 -47.41
N ASN A 448 1.72 -29.85 -46.50
CA ASN A 448 2.93 -29.95 -45.67
C ASN A 448 2.92 -31.18 -44.75
N GLN A 449 1.75 -31.68 -44.38
CA GLN A 449 1.56 -32.90 -43.60
C GLN A 449 1.46 -34.17 -44.49
N GLY A 450 1.56 -34.05 -45.81
CA GLY A 450 1.34 -35.14 -46.75
C GLY A 450 -0.10 -35.64 -46.82
N ARG A 451 -1.05 -34.78 -46.43
CA ARG A 451 -2.48 -35.10 -46.35
C ARG A 451 -3.24 -34.54 -47.58
N PRO A 452 -4.33 -35.19 -48.01
CA PRO A 452 -5.13 -34.72 -49.14
C PRO A 452 -5.72 -33.33 -48.90
N THR A 453 -5.84 -32.52 -49.95
CA THR A 453 -6.49 -31.20 -49.91
C THR A 453 -8.00 -31.27 -50.06
N ILE A 454 -8.68 -30.19 -49.68
CA ILE A 454 -10.13 -30.01 -49.77
C ILE A 454 -10.50 -28.85 -50.69
N THR A 455 -11.61 -28.99 -51.41
CA THR A 455 -12.10 -28.01 -52.39
C THR A 455 -13.32 -27.24 -51.90
N VAL A 456 -13.52 -26.02 -52.43
CA VAL A 456 -14.72 -25.21 -52.17
C VAL A 456 -16.00 -25.98 -52.48
N THR A 457 -16.00 -26.73 -53.58
CA THR A 457 -17.19 -27.49 -54.03
C THR A 457 -17.61 -28.59 -53.06
N GLU A 458 -16.65 -29.17 -52.32
CA GLU A 458 -16.94 -30.16 -51.29
C GLU A 458 -17.53 -29.52 -50.04
N ILE A 459 -17.07 -28.32 -49.68
CA ILE A 459 -17.56 -27.56 -48.53
C ILE A 459 -18.97 -27.03 -48.80
N GLU A 460 -19.21 -26.45 -49.98
CA GLU A 460 -20.51 -25.91 -50.36
C GLU A 460 -21.61 -26.98 -50.38
N LYS A 461 -21.28 -28.21 -50.79
CA LYS A 461 -22.21 -29.35 -50.67
C LYS A 461 -22.63 -29.60 -49.22
N GLU A 462 -21.71 -29.48 -48.27
CA GLU A 462 -22.02 -29.65 -46.84
C GLU A 462 -22.80 -28.47 -46.26
N ARG A 463 -22.45 -27.25 -46.66
CA ARG A 463 -23.17 -26.03 -46.24
C ARG A 463 -24.61 -26.04 -46.75
N GLN A 464 -24.85 -26.39 -48.01
CA GLN A 464 -26.19 -26.45 -48.60
C GLN A 464 -27.07 -27.53 -47.95
N ASN A 465 -26.49 -28.69 -47.63
CA ASN A 465 -27.24 -29.80 -47.07
C ASN A 465 -27.61 -29.61 -45.59
N ARG A 466 -26.78 -28.90 -44.81
CA ARG A 466 -26.87 -28.89 -43.34
C ARG A 466 -26.81 -27.50 -42.69
N LYS A 467 -26.73 -26.41 -43.47
CA LYS A 467 -26.58 -25.02 -42.99
C LYS A 467 -25.44 -24.88 -41.95
N LEU A 468 -24.29 -25.46 -42.26
CA LEU A 468 -23.11 -25.43 -41.38
C LEU A 468 -22.29 -24.16 -41.58
N VAL A 469 -21.70 -23.63 -40.50
CA VAL A 469 -20.60 -22.66 -40.54
C VAL A 469 -19.35 -23.26 -41.20
N LEU A 470 -18.47 -22.42 -41.74
CA LEU A 470 -17.35 -22.83 -42.60
C LEU A 470 -16.47 -23.91 -41.97
N MET A 471 -15.97 -23.69 -40.76
CA MET A 471 -15.05 -24.63 -40.11
C MET A 471 -15.69 -25.98 -39.79
N ARG A 472 -16.98 -25.98 -39.47
CA ARG A 472 -17.75 -27.21 -39.28
C ARG A 472 -17.99 -27.94 -40.60
N ALA A 473 -18.29 -27.21 -41.68
CA ALA A 473 -18.43 -27.77 -43.02
C ALA A 473 -17.12 -28.39 -43.52
N ILE A 474 -15.98 -27.74 -43.27
CA ILE A 474 -14.64 -28.26 -43.58
C ILE A 474 -14.40 -29.58 -42.84
N ARG A 475 -14.62 -29.63 -41.52
CA ARG A 475 -14.41 -30.86 -40.74
C ARG A 475 -15.29 -32.00 -41.21
N GLU A 476 -16.58 -31.75 -41.49
CA GLU A 476 -17.52 -32.78 -41.94
C GLU A 476 -17.21 -33.29 -43.35
N ALA A 477 -16.87 -32.39 -44.29
CA ALA A 477 -16.45 -32.76 -45.63
C ALA A 477 -15.18 -33.63 -45.61
N TYR A 478 -14.18 -33.20 -44.83
CA TYR A 478 -12.91 -33.92 -44.72
C TYR A 478 -13.08 -35.27 -44.01
N ARG A 479 -13.81 -35.33 -42.88
CA ARG A 479 -14.10 -36.58 -42.16
C ARG A 479 -14.87 -37.57 -43.01
N ARG A 480 -15.84 -37.11 -43.82
CA ARG A 480 -16.61 -37.99 -44.70
C ARG A 480 -15.74 -38.64 -45.76
N ARG A 481 -14.76 -37.90 -46.31
CA ARG A 481 -13.87 -38.39 -47.36
C ARG A 481 -12.71 -39.23 -46.82
N HIS A 482 -12.16 -38.85 -45.67
CA HIS A 482 -10.88 -39.39 -45.17
C HIS A 482 -10.97 -40.09 -43.80
N ARG A 483 -12.13 -40.05 -43.13
CA ARG A 483 -12.36 -40.60 -41.77
C ARG A 483 -11.43 -40.05 -40.68
N GLU A 484 -10.87 -38.87 -40.91
CA GLU A 484 -9.96 -38.19 -39.99
C GLU A 484 -10.41 -36.75 -39.75
N ASP A 485 -9.99 -36.15 -38.64
CA ASP A 485 -10.13 -34.71 -38.44
C ASP A 485 -9.01 -33.96 -39.18
N PRO A 486 -9.33 -32.94 -40.00
CA PRO A 486 -8.29 -32.14 -40.64
C PRO A 486 -7.44 -31.36 -39.62
N LEU A 487 -7.92 -31.11 -38.40
CA LEU A 487 -7.28 -30.19 -37.45
C LEU A 487 -7.08 -30.80 -36.05
N SER A 488 -5.81 -30.96 -35.66
CA SER A 488 -5.41 -31.13 -34.25
C SER A 488 -5.25 -29.75 -33.56
N PRO A 489 -5.18 -29.66 -32.21
CA PRO A 489 -4.91 -28.38 -31.52
C PRO A 489 -3.66 -27.66 -32.06
N ALA A 490 -2.56 -28.37 -32.26
CA ALA A 490 -1.34 -27.81 -32.87
C ALA A 490 -1.57 -27.31 -34.31
N SER A 491 -2.42 -28.00 -35.08
CA SER A 491 -2.76 -27.60 -36.45
C SER A 491 -3.67 -26.37 -36.49
N LYS A 492 -4.50 -26.13 -35.46
CA LYS A 492 -5.31 -24.90 -35.35
C LYS A 492 -4.44 -23.67 -35.14
N VAL A 493 -3.46 -23.75 -34.23
CA VAL A 493 -2.51 -22.65 -34.00
C VAL A 493 -1.66 -22.38 -35.25
N ALA A 494 -1.23 -23.44 -35.95
CA ALA A 494 -0.52 -23.30 -37.22
C ALA A 494 -1.40 -22.67 -38.31
N LEU A 495 -2.66 -23.08 -38.42
CA LEU A 495 -3.64 -22.46 -39.32
C LEU A 495 -3.83 -20.97 -39.00
N ALA A 496 -4.10 -20.62 -37.75
CA ALA A 496 -4.23 -19.23 -37.29
C ALA A 496 -3.02 -18.36 -37.67
N ASN A 497 -1.82 -18.94 -37.51
CA ASN A 497 -0.57 -18.30 -37.86
C ASN A 497 -0.42 -18.02 -39.36
N ASP A 498 -0.87 -18.94 -40.21
CA ASP A 498 -0.84 -18.77 -41.66
C ASP A 498 -1.94 -17.81 -42.14
N LEU A 499 -3.12 -17.81 -41.49
CA LEU A 499 -4.22 -16.89 -41.80
C LEU A 499 -3.84 -15.41 -41.56
N ILE A 500 -3.21 -15.11 -40.44
CA ILE A 500 -2.92 -13.72 -40.07
C ILE A 500 -1.65 -13.18 -40.76
N ALA A 501 -0.72 -14.05 -41.19
CA ALA A 501 0.58 -13.65 -41.74
C ALA A 501 0.51 -12.68 -42.94
N PRO A 502 -0.37 -12.87 -43.95
CA PRO A 502 -0.55 -11.91 -45.03
C PRO A 502 -0.96 -10.53 -44.52
N ARG A 503 -1.85 -10.48 -43.52
CA ARG A 503 -2.32 -9.22 -42.94
C ARG A 503 -1.22 -8.49 -42.19
N LEU A 504 -0.41 -9.20 -41.37
CA LEU A 504 0.72 -8.59 -40.67
C LEU A 504 1.76 -7.99 -41.65
N SER A 505 1.96 -8.66 -42.79
CA SER A 505 2.83 -8.16 -43.86
C SER A 505 2.28 -6.85 -44.47
N GLN A 506 0.96 -6.74 -44.65
CA GLN A 506 0.33 -5.50 -45.09
C GLN A 506 0.48 -4.37 -44.07
N ILE A 507 0.26 -4.67 -42.78
CA ILE A 507 0.37 -3.67 -41.69
C ILE A 507 1.77 -3.05 -41.66
N SER A 508 2.83 -3.82 -41.96
CA SER A 508 4.21 -3.33 -42.03
C SER A 508 4.39 -2.13 -42.97
N GLY A 509 3.59 -2.06 -44.04
CA GLY A 509 3.60 -0.98 -45.02
C GLY A 509 2.56 0.13 -44.79
N GLU A 510 1.68 -0.01 -43.79
CA GLU A 510 0.60 0.95 -43.50
C GLU A 510 1.06 2.02 -42.51
N ARG A 511 1.02 3.30 -42.90
CA ARG A 511 1.25 4.45 -42.01
C ARG A 511 0.24 5.57 -42.31
N PRO A 512 -0.72 5.86 -41.42
CA PRO A 512 -0.98 5.21 -40.14
C PRO A 512 -1.62 3.81 -40.28
N TYR A 513 -1.51 2.98 -39.24
CA TYR A 513 -2.24 1.72 -39.13
C TYR A 513 -3.75 1.97 -39.16
N SER A 514 -4.48 1.15 -39.92
CA SER A 514 -5.94 1.22 -40.01
C SER A 514 -6.55 -0.17 -39.81
N PRO A 515 -7.48 -0.36 -38.85
CA PRO A 515 -8.08 -1.66 -38.57
C PRO A 515 -9.02 -2.09 -39.71
N LYS A 516 -8.64 -3.14 -40.45
CA LYS A 516 -9.41 -3.65 -41.61
C LYS A 516 -10.26 -4.85 -41.26
N LEU A 517 -9.68 -5.81 -40.53
CA LEU A 517 -10.37 -7.01 -40.12
C LEU A 517 -11.41 -6.71 -39.02
N PRO A 518 -12.53 -7.44 -38.96
CA PRO A 518 -13.48 -7.34 -37.86
C PRO A 518 -12.83 -7.46 -36.47
N ILE A 519 -11.90 -8.41 -36.28
CA ILE A 519 -11.16 -8.55 -35.03
C ILE A 519 -10.29 -7.33 -34.70
N GLU A 520 -9.64 -6.72 -35.69
CA GLU A 520 -8.85 -5.48 -35.52
C GLU A 520 -9.73 -4.33 -35.01
N LYS A 521 -10.92 -4.18 -35.58
CA LYS A 521 -11.88 -3.15 -35.19
C LYS A 521 -12.40 -3.37 -33.77
N PHE A 522 -12.70 -4.62 -33.41
CA PHE A 522 -13.15 -4.97 -32.07
C PHE A 522 -12.05 -4.71 -31.02
N LEU A 523 -10.82 -5.16 -31.26
CA LEU A 523 -9.68 -4.90 -30.37
C LEU A 523 -9.41 -3.41 -30.20
N THR A 524 -9.50 -2.62 -31.28
CA THR A 524 -9.34 -1.16 -31.20
C THR A 524 -10.39 -0.50 -30.30
N LYS A 525 -11.65 -0.94 -30.41
CA LYS A 525 -12.76 -0.50 -29.55
C LYS A 525 -12.59 -0.94 -28.10
N MET A 526 -12.09 -2.15 -27.87
CA MET A 526 -11.79 -2.67 -26.54
C MET A 526 -10.69 -1.83 -25.86
N LEU A 527 -9.60 -1.57 -26.60
CA LEU A 527 -8.46 -0.80 -26.09
C LEU A 527 -8.90 0.61 -25.67
N SER A 528 -9.67 1.33 -26.51
CA SER A 528 -10.14 2.68 -26.18
C SER A 528 -11.07 2.77 -24.96
N LYS A 529 -11.63 1.64 -24.53
CA LYS A 529 -12.51 1.52 -23.36
C LYS A 529 -11.79 1.00 -22.11
N SER A 530 -10.56 0.50 -22.26
CA SER A 530 -9.82 -0.22 -21.21
C SER A 530 -8.55 0.53 -20.77
N THR A 531 -8.00 1.38 -21.63
CA THR A 531 -6.97 2.38 -21.32
C THR A 531 -7.60 3.70 -20.94
#